data_AF-A7TTJ1-F1
#
_entry.id   AF-A7TTJ1-F1
#
_cell.length_a   1.000
_cell.length_b   1.000
_cell.length_c   1.000
_cell.angle_alpha   90.00
_cell.angle_beta   90.00
_cell.angle_gamma   90.00
#
_symmetry.space_group_name_H-M   'P 1'
#
loop_
_entity.id
_entity.type
_entity.pdbx_description
1 polymer ?
#
loop_
_entity_poly.entity_id
_entity_poly.type
_entity_poly.pdbx_seq_one_letter_code
_entity_poly.pdbx_strand_id
1 'polypeptide(L)'
;FTMALSFNGVLVSPNQMPRFWIFMYRVSPLTYLIDALLATGVANAKVHCSPYELRQFTPPAGQTCGEYMAPYITMAGTGYLTDVSATDICHFCQFSETNDFLATVSSKYSRRWRNFGIFICFIAINYAFGIFFYWLARVPKSLGKLSKKK
;
A
#
# COMPACT_ATOMS: atom_id res chain seq x y z
N PHE A 1 -7.79 -16.57 0.93
CA PHE A 1 -6.81 -15.87 1.79
C PHE A 1 -5.49 -15.65 1.06
N THR A 2 -4.76 -16.70 0.67
CA THR A 2 -3.44 -16.63 0.01
C THR A 2 -3.41 -15.70 -1.20
N MET A 3 -4.38 -15.82 -2.12
CA MET A 3 -4.48 -14.92 -3.28
C MET A 3 -4.66 -13.44 -2.89
N ALA A 4 -5.52 -13.15 -1.91
CA ALA A 4 -5.75 -11.76 -1.49
C ALA A 4 -4.50 -11.13 -0.85
N LEU A 5 -3.68 -11.95 -0.15
CA LEU A 5 -2.40 -11.51 0.40
C LEU A 5 -1.34 -11.29 -0.67
N SER A 6 -1.19 -12.21 -1.62
CA SER A 6 -0.21 -12.08 -2.71
C SER A 6 -0.45 -10.84 -3.57
N PHE A 7 -1.71 -10.42 -3.72
CA PHE A 7 -2.11 -9.29 -4.56
C PHE A 7 -2.56 -8.06 -3.75
N ASN A 8 -1.94 -7.79 -2.60
CA ASN A 8 -2.28 -6.63 -1.76
C ASN A 8 -1.52 -5.34 -2.08
N GLY A 9 -0.50 -5.40 -2.94
CA GLY A 9 0.31 -4.23 -3.36
C GLY A 9 1.54 -3.91 -2.50
N VAL A 10 1.67 -4.49 -1.30
CA VAL A 10 2.82 -4.28 -0.40
C VAL A 10 3.97 -5.23 -0.72
N LEU A 11 3.66 -6.52 -0.94
CA LEU A 11 4.69 -7.51 -1.26
C LEU A 11 5.25 -7.32 -2.68
N VAL A 12 4.38 -6.99 -3.62
CA VAL A 12 4.72 -6.68 -5.00
C VAL A 12 3.95 -5.43 -5.38
N SER A 13 4.65 -4.37 -5.79
CA SER A 13 3.99 -3.15 -6.21
C SER A 13 3.20 -3.39 -7.50
N PRO A 14 2.07 -2.70 -7.71
CA PRO A 14 1.24 -2.85 -8.92
C PRO A 14 2.00 -2.66 -10.24
N ASN A 15 3.12 -1.93 -10.22
CA ASN A 15 3.95 -1.67 -11.39
C ASN A 15 4.87 -2.86 -11.76
N GLN A 16 5.17 -3.74 -10.81
CA GLN A 16 6.02 -4.91 -11.02
C GLN A 16 5.22 -6.18 -11.34
N MET A 17 3.89 -6.12 -11.25
CA MET A 17 3.03 -7.25 -11.58
C MET A 17 2.83 -7.38 -13.10
N PRO A 18 2.77 -8.61 -13.65
CA PRO A 18 2.34 -8.81 -15.03
C PRO A 18 0.95 -8.22 -15.26
N ARG A 19 0.74 -7.55 -16.41
CA ARG A 19 -0.50 -6.77 -16.66
C ARG A 19 -1.78 -7.57 -16.50
N PHE A 20 -1.73 -8.88 -16.75
CA PHE A 20 -2.85 -9.79 -16.53
C PHE A 20 -3.35 -9.79 -15.08
N TRP A 21 -2.48 -9.70 -14.07
CA TRP A 21 -2.87 -9.82 -12.65
C TRP A 21 -3.35 -8.52 -12.00
N ILE A 22 -3.36 -7.40 -12.73
CA ILE A 22 -3.79 -6.10 -12.21
C ILE A 22 -5.27 -6.13 -11.76
N PHE A 23 -6.12 -6.93 -12.40
CA PHE A 23 -7.53 -7.05 -11.97
C PHE A 23 -7.62 -7.64 -10.55
N MET A 24 -6.76 -8.60 -10.21
CA MET A 24 -6.78 -9.27 -8.91
C MET A 24 -6.43 -8.29 -7.79
N TYR A 25 -5.46 -7.41 -8.04
CA TYR A 25 -5.11 -6.31 -7.15
C TYR A 25 -6.31 -5.37 -6.88
N ARG A 26 -7.13 -5.09 -7.90
CA ARG A 26 -8.33 -4.24 -7.78
C ARG A 26 -9.51 -4.93 -7.09
N VAL A 27 -9.64 -6.25 -7.21
CA VAL A 27 -10.74 -7.01 -6.59
C VAL A 27 -10.40 -7.40 -5.15
N SER A 28 -9.12 -7.45 -4.79
CA SER A 28 -8.69 -7.82 -3.44
C SER A 28 -9.12 -6.76 -2.41
N PRO A 29 -9.97 -7.12 -1.41
CA PRO A 29 -10.36 -6.18 -0.36
C PRO A 29 -9.17 -5.80 0.53
N LEU A 30 -8.15 -6.65 0.63
CA LEU A 30 -6.94 -6.40 1.44
C LEU A 30 -6.11 -5.25 0.89
N THR A 31 -6.11 -5.03 -0.43
CA THR A 31 -5.48 -3.87 -1.07
C THR A 31 -5.99 -2.57 -0.46
N TYR A 32 -7.31 -2.44 -0.34
CA TYR A 32 -7.96 -1.23 0.16
C TYR A 32 -7.77 -1.07 1.66
N LEU A 33 -7.83 -2.16 2.41
CA LEU A 33 -7.62 -2.15 3.86
C LEU A 33 -6.19 -1.73 4.22
N ILE A 34 -5.19 -2.36 3.60
CA ILE A 34 -3.78 -2.09 3.90
C ILE A 34 -3.38 -0.69 3.45
N ASP A 35 -3.81 -0.25 2.26
CA ASP A 35 -3.56 1.11 1.79
C ASP A 35 -4.19 2.15 2.75
N ALA A 36 -5.41 1.92 3.23
CA ALA A 36 -6.03 2.80 4.22
C ALA A 36 -5.28 2.80 5.56
N LEU A 37 -4.94 1.62 6.10
CA LEU A 37 -4.28 1.47 7.39
C LEU A 37 -2.88 2.11 7.40
N LEU A 38 -2.06 1.83 6.37
CA LEU A 38 -0.72 2.41 6.22
C LEU A 38 -0.78 3.92 6.07
N ALA A 39 -1.68 4.41 5.21
CA ALA A 39 -1.90 5.83 5.03
C ALA A 39 -2.32 6.52 6.34
N THR A 40 -3.14 5.89 7.19
CA THR A 40 -3.53 6.50 8.46
C THR A 40 -2.50 6.37 9.57
N GLY A 41 -1.76 5.27 9.61
CA GLY A 41 -0.88 4.95 10.73
C GLY A 41 0.51 5.58 10.65
N VAL A 42 1.01 5.83 9.44
CA VAL A 42 2.42 6.22 9.23
C VAL A 42 2.57 7.57 8.51
N ALA A 43 1.53 8.10 7.86
CA ALA A 43 1.66 9.31 7.05
C ALA A 43 1.98 10.58 7.85
N ASN A 44 2.55 11.57 7.14
CA ASN A 44 2.82 12.94 7.61
C ASN A 44 3.78 13.05 8.81
N ALA A 45 4.65 12.06 9.00
CA ALA A 45 5.77 12.13 9.93
C ALA A 45 7.10 12.33 9.21
N LYS A 46 8.01 13.08 9.84
CA LYS A 46 9.42 13.17 9.41
C LYS A 46 10.15 11.88 9.79
N VAL A 47 10.94 11.35 8.85
CA VAL A 47 11.71 10.13 9.05
C VAL A 47 13.07 10.49 9.67
N HIS A 48 13.39 9.84 10.78
CA HIS A 48 14.71 9.89 11.39
C HIS A 48 15.31 8.48 11.33
N CYS A 49 16.20 8.24 10.36
CA CYS A 49 16.90 6.97 10.23
C CYS A 49 17.75 6.69 11.47
N SER A 50 17.67 5.45 11.94
CA SER A 50 18.57 4.90 12.95
C SER A 50 19.96 4.57 12.35
N PRO A 51 21.00 4.36 13.18
CA PRO A 51 22.34 4.08 12.69
C PRO A 51 22.46 2.86 11.76
N TYR A 52 21.57 1.88 11.90
CA TYR A 52 21.55 0.67 11.07
C TYR A 52 20.75 0.83 9.76
N GLU A 53 19.91 1.86 9.64
CA GLU A 53 19.20 2.21 8.41
C GLU A 53 19.99 3.17 7.52
N LEU A 54 21.00 3.83 8.09
CA LEU A 54 21.90 4.69 7.35
C LEU A 54 22.79 3.87 6.42
N ARG A 55 22.73 4.22 5.13
CA ARG A 55 23.65 3.69 4.11
C ARG A 55 25.01 4.33 4.31
N GLN A 56 26.00 3.51 4.63
CA GLN A 56 27.39 3.90 4.75
C GLN A 56 28.13 3.67 3.42
N PHE A 57 28.82 4.68 2.92
CA PHE A 57 29.68 4.59 1.74
C PHE A 57 30.74 5.69 1.74
N THR A 58 31.79 5.51 0.96
CA THR A 58 32.88 6.50 0.82
C THR A 58 32.67 7.28 -0.49
N PRO A 59 32.71 8.62 -0.46
CA PRO A 59 32.60 9.42 -1.67
C PRO A 59 33.89 9.31 -2.51
N PRO A 60 33.83 9.58 -3.83
CA PRO A 60 35.03 9.65 -4.66
C PRO A 60 36.06 10.66 -4.12
N ALA A 61 37.35 10.39 -4.35
CA ALA A 61 38.42 11.24 -3.85
C ALA A 61 38.26 12.70 -4.31
N GLY A 62 38.35 13.63 -3.36
CA GLY A 62 38.24 15.07 -3.62
C GLY A 62 36.81 15.62 -3.64
N GLN A 63 35.79 14.83 -3.30
CA GLN A 63 34.40 15.29 -3.14
C GLN A 63 33.89 15.08 -1.71
N THR A 64 33.03 15.98 -1.26
CA THR A 64 32.26 15.80 -0.03
C THR A 64 31.04 14.90 -0.27
N CYS A 65 30.52 14.26 0.78
CA CYS A 65 29.28 13.50 0.72
C CYS A 65 28.13 14.30 0.13
N GLY A 66 28.04 15.59 0.48
CA GLY A 66 27.06 16.53 -0.06
C GLY A 66 27.15 16.71 -1.55
N GLU A 67 28.35 16.99 -2.07
CA GLU A 67 28.58 17.21 -3.50
C GLU A 67 28.26 15.95 -4.32
N TYR A 68 28.69 14.79 -3.82
CA TYR A 68 28.45 13.52 -4.50
C TYR A 68 26.96 13.14 -4.53
N MET A 69 26.23 13.36 -3.44
CA MET A 69 24.83 12.95 -3.32
C MET A 69 23.81 14.01 -3.74
N ALA A 70 24.19 15.28 -3.86
CA ALA A 70 23.30 16.35 -4.33
C ALA A 70 22.51 15.98 -5.59
N PRO A 71 23.13 15.51 -6.70
CA PRO A 71 22.38 15.14 -7.90
C PRO A 71 21.42 13.97 -7.66
N TYR A 72 21.82 13.01 -6.81
CA TYR A 72 20.98 11.87 -6.48
C TYR A 72 19.76 12.27 -5.66
N ILE A 73 19.93 13.08 -4.62
CA ILE A 73 18.84 13.54 -3.75
C ILE A 73 17.87 14.41 -4.56
N THR A 74 18.36 15.26 -5.44
CA THR A 74 17.50 16.06 -6.35
C THR A 74 16.72 15.17 -7.31
N MET A 75 17.35 14.13 -7.88
CA MET A 75 16.68 13.20 -8.80
C MET A 75 15.67 12.30 -8.09
N ALA A 76 16.01 11.79 -6.90
CA ALA A 76 15.15 10.94 -6.09
C ALA A 76 13.98 11.73 -5.46
N GLY A 77 14.17 13.03 -5.24
CA GLY A 77 13.17 13.93 -4.65
C GLY A 77 12.96 13.72 -3.14
N THR A 78 13.76 12.87 -2.49
CA THR A 78 13.68 12.54 -1.07
C THR A 78 15.03 12.06 -0.55
N GLY A 79 15.20 12.07 0.77
CA GLY A 79 16.38 11.59 1.46
C GLY A 79 17.29 12.71 1.95
N TYR A 80 18.15 12.38 2.91
CA TYR A 80 19.04 13.34 3.55
C TYR A 80 20.34 12.68 4.01
N LEU A 81 21.36 13.51 4.18
CA LEU A 81 22.64 13.12 4.77
C LEU A 81 22.69 13.59 6.22
N THR A 82 23.27 12.80 7.11
CA THR A 82 23.51 13.24 8.50
C THR A 82 24.73 14.17 8.58
N ASP A 83 25.73 13.96 7.72
CA ASP A 83 26.90 14.82 7.57
C ASP A 83 27.19 15.06 6.09
N VAL A 84 27.09 16.32 5.69
CA VAL A 84 27.27 16.79 4.31
C VAL A 84 28.75 17.05 4.01
N SER A 85 29.54 17.36 5.04
CA SER A 85 30.94 17.77 4.95
C SER A 85 31.93 16.61 5.02
N ALA A 86 31.48 15.42 5.41
CA ALA A 86 32.31 14.24 5.47
C ALA A 86 32.94 13.91 4.10
N THR A 87 34.21 13.49 4.12
CA THR A 87 34.97 13.04 2.93
C THR A 87 35.35 11.56 3.00
N ASP A 88 35.20 10.93 4.17
CA ASP A 88 35.62 9.54 4.40
C ASP A 88 34.42 8.58 4.42
N ILE A 89 33.45 8.82 5.31
CA ILE A 89 32.27 7.94 5.50
C ILE A 89 31.00 8.79 5.48
N CYS A 90 30.23 8.65 4.41
CA CYS A 90 28.91 9.25 4.26
C CYS A 90 27.86 8.39 4.95
N HIS A 91 26.85 9.05 5.52
CA HIS A 91 25.69 8.41 6.11
C HIS A 91 24.42 8.97 5.46
N PHE A 92 23.77 8.14 4.65
CA PHE A 92 22.61 8.54 3.85
C PHE A 92 21.33 7.83 4.30
N CYS A 93 20.27 8.60 4.50
CA CYS A 93 18.92 8.12 4.72
C CYS A 93 18.10 8.30 3.44
N GLN A 94 17.48 7.23 2.95
CA GLN A 94 16.75 7.23 1.68
C GLN A 94 15.46 8.05 1.71
N PHE A 95 14.84 8.21 2.87
CA PHE A 95 13.53 8.86 3.01
C PHE A 95 13.62 10.02 4.01
N SER A 96 13.13 11.20 3.62
CA SER A 96 12.96 12.35 4.53
C SER A 96 11.58 12.39 5.17
N GLU A 97 10.55 12.00 4.43
CA GLU A 97 9.17 11.93 4.92
C GLU A 97 8.58 10.54 4.74
N THR A 98 7.69 10.17 5.66
CA THR A 98 6.92 8.92 5.60
C THR A 98 6.00 8.85 4.38
N ASN A 99 5.59 9.99 3.83
CA ASN A 99 4.81 10.06 2.61
C ASN A 99 5.59 9.55 1.38
N ASP A 100 6.91 9.75 1.37
CA ASP A 100 7.79 9.23 0.31
C ASP A 100 7.87 7.71 0.37
N PHE A 101 7.98 7.16 1.59
CA PHE A 101 7.88 5.72 1.81
C PHE A 101 6.52 5.16 1.35
N LEU A 102 5.40 5.81 1.74
CA LEU A 102 4.06 5.39 1.32
C LEU A 102 3.91 5.38 -0.21
N ALA A 103 4.55 6.33 -0.92
CA ALA A 103 4.54 6.35 -2.38
C ALA A 103 5.19 5.10 -3.00
N THR A 104 6.26 4.57 -2.39
CA THR A 104 6.94 3.35 -2.88
C THR A 104 6.04 2.11 -2.82
N VAL A 105 5.23 1.97 -1.76
CA VAL A 105 4.23 0.90 -1.61
C VAL A 105 2.91 1.21 -2.32
N SER A 106 2.92 2.18 -3.24
CA SER A 106 1.74 2.62 -4.00
C SER A 106 0.58 3.05 -3.10
N SER A 107 0.86 3.60 -1.91
CA SER A 107 -0.10 4.14 -0.95
C SER A 107 -0.09 5.67 -0.96
N LYS A 108 -1.26 6.29 -0.75
CA LYS A 108 -1.37 7.76 -0.69
C LYS A 108 -2.36 8.19 0.39
N TYR A 109 -1.94 9.15 1.21
CA TYR A 109 -2.77 9.70 2.29
C TYR A 109 -4.16 10.18 1.83
N SER A 110 -4.23 10.81 0.65
CA SER A 110 -5.48 11.32 0.08
C SER A 110 -6.53 10.24 -0.21
N ARG A 111 -6.13 8.96 -0.37
CA ARG A 111 -7.03 7.86 -0.75
C ARG A 111 -7.58 7.09 0.45
N ARG A 112 -7.15 7.41 1.68
CA ARG A 112 -7.48 6.69 2.92
C ARG A 112 -8.98 6.44 3.10
N TRP A 113 -9.80 7.50 3.00
CA TRP A 113 -11.24 7.42 3.23
C TRP A 113 -11.97 6.69 2.11
N ARG A 114 -11.56 6.91 0.86
CA ARG A 114 -12.13 6.21 -0.29
C ARG A 114 -11.91 4.70 -0.19
N ASN A 115 -10.68 4.30 0.11
CA ASN A 115 -10.33 2.88 0.21
C ASN A 115 -10.98 2.22 1.43
N PHE A 116 -11.04 2.91 2.57
CA PHE A 116 -11.78 2.44 3.74
C PHE A 116 -13.27 2.23 3.43
N GLY A 117 -13.89 3.17 2.70
CA GLY A 117 -15.27 3.03 2.22
C GLY A 117 -15.46 1.82 1.30
N ILE A 118 -14.57 1.61 0.33
CA ILE A 118 -14.61 0.44 -0.57
C ILE A 118 -14.54 -0.87 0.23
N PHE A 119 -13.67 -0.94 1.24
CA PHE A 119 -13.56 -2.11 2.11
C PHE A 119 -14.87 -2.39 2.87
N ILE A 120 -15.51 -1.35 3.41
CA ILE A 120 -16.82 -1.48 4.07
C ILE A 120 -17.88 -1.97 3.08
N CYS A 121 -17.91 -1.45 1.84
CA CYS A 121 -18.81 -1.92 0.80
C CYS A 121 -18.60 -3.41 0.50
N PHE A 122 -17.37 -3.90 0.47
CA PHE A 122 -17.09 -5.34 0.31
C PHE A 122 -17.71 -6.16 1.44
N ILE A 123 -17.61 -5.73 2.70
CA ILE A 123 -18.22 -6.42 3.85
C ILE A 123 -19.73 -6.47 3.68
N ALA A 124 -20.36 -5.34 3.38
CA ALA A 124 -21.82 -5.25 3.21
C ALA A 124 -22.33 -6.14 2.08
N ILE A 125 -21.64 -6.16 0.93
CA ILE A 125 -21.99 -7.02 -0.22
C ILE A 125 -21.84 -8.50 0.13
N ASN A 126 -20.78 -8.90 0.83
CA ASN A 126 -20.60 -10.29 1.25
C ASN A 126 -21.72 -10.72 2.21
N TYR A 127 -22.13 -9.84 3.14
CA TYR A 127 -23.24 -10.11 4.04
C TYR A 127 -24.57 -10.24 3.30
N ALA A 128 -24.85 -9.32 2.37
CA ALA A 128 -26.05 -9.35 1.54
C ALA A 128 -26.11 -10.62 0.67
N PHE A 129 -25.01 -11.00 0.02
CA PHE A 129 -24.95 -12.25 -0.74
C PHE A 129 -25.08 -13.49 0.14
N GLY A 130 -24.50 -13.50 1.33
CA GLY A 130 -24.69 -14.58 2.29
C GLY A 130 -26.17 -14.80 2.63
N ILE A 131 -26.90 -13.72 2.94
CA ILE A 131 -28.35 -13.77 3.20
C ILE A 131 -29.11 -14.19 1.95
N PHE A 132 -28.78 -13.62 0.79
CA PHE A 132 -29.46 -13.92 -0.48
C PHE A 132 -29.29 -15.39 -0.89
N PHE A 133 -28.07 -15.94 -0.80
CA PHE A 133 -27.81 -17.34 -1.10
C PHE A 133 -28.44 -18.28 -0.07
N TYR A 134 -28.42 -17.91 1.21
CA TYR A 134 -29.14 -18.64 2.25
C TYR A 134 -30.65 -18.71 1.93
N TRP A 135 -31.26 -17.56 1.60
CA TRP A 135 -32.66 -17.47 1.20
C TRP A 135 -32.94 -18.34 -0.03
N LEU A 136 -32.10 -18.24 -1.08
CA LEU A 136 -32.28 -18.98 -2.33
C LEU A 136 -32.17 -20.51 -2.13
N ALA A 137 -31.26 -20.96 -1.26
CA ALA A 137 -31.02 -22.39 -1.02
C ALA A 137 -31.99 -23.01 0.00
N ARG A 138 -32.49 -22.24 0.97
CA ARG A 138 -33.23 -22.77 2.13
C ARG A 138 -34.68 -22.35 2.20
N VAL A 139 -35.10 -21.28 1.51
CA VAL A 139 -36.52 -20.91 1.46
C VAL A 139 -37.19 -21.67 0.31
N PRO A 140 -38.05 -22.66 0.60
CA PRO A 140 -38.79 -23.35 -0.43
C PRO A 140 -39.72 -22.35 -1.13
N LYS A 141 -39.46 -22.08 -2.42
CA LYS A 141 -40.40 -21.35 -3.25
C LYS A 141 -41.60 -22.26 -3.46
N SER A 142 -42.63 -22.11 -2.63
CA SER A 142 -43.96 -22.69 -2.85
C SER A 142 -44.61 -22.04 -4.08
N LEU A 143 -44.06 -22.33 -5.27
CA LEU A 143 -44.72 -22.17 -6.55
C LEU A 143 -45.60 -23.41 -6.74
N GLY A 144 -46.84 -23.38 -6.23
CA GLY A 144 -47.80 -24.44 -6.54
C GLY A 144 -49.01 -24.65 -5.62
N LYS A 145 -49.15 -23.97 -4.48
CA LYS A 145 -50.32 -24.18 -3.57
C LYS A 145 -51.38 -23.07 -3.60
N LEU A 146 -51.43 -22.24 -4.65
CA LEU A 146 -52.53 -21.29 -4.87
C LEU A 146 -53.54 -21.72 -5.95
N SER A 147 -53.43 -22.93 -6.53
CA SER A 147 -54.37 -23.40 -7.59
C SER A 147 -55.34 -24.52 -7.17
N LYS A 148 -55.32 -25.02 -5.94
CA LYS A 148 -56.31 -26.01 -5.47
C LYS A 148 -56.88 -25.63 -4.10
N LYS A 149 -57.79 -24.67 -4.09
CA LYS A 149 -58.92 -24.69 -3.15
C LYS A 149 -60.15 -24.29 -3.97
N LYS A 150 -60.71 -25.31 -4.64
CA LYS A 150 -62.08 -25.31 -5.14
C LYS A 150 -62.99 -25.55 -3.94
#